data_AF-A0ABD5Z5A2-F1
#
_entry.id   AF-A0ABD5Z5A2-F1
#
_cell.length_a   1.000
_cell.length_b   1.000
_cell.length_c   1.000
_cell.angle_alpha   90.00
_cell.angle_beta   90.00
_cell.angle_gamma   90.00
#
_symmetry.space_group_name_H-M   'P 1'
#
loop_
_entity.id
_entity.type
_entity.pdbx_description
1 polymer ?
#
loop_
_entity_poly.entity_id
_entity_poly.type
_entity_poly.pdbx_seq_one_letter_code
_entity_poly.pdbx_strand_id
1 'polypeptide(L)'
;MNVRPRLFGYLGVVLLVTTLPALVFAGAGAALGNLVEWVLTSLASVAYVVGGFGNPIRERVGWFRAVGLGNVLLGLSLPATAILDGSVTTPFGFVLAVGGLGLVAIGVDYIRGGKWTSVDTEAA
;
A
#
# COMPACT_ATOMS: atom_id res chain seq x y z
N MET A 1 9.66 6.51 17.68
CA MET A 1 9.51 5.03 17.67
C MET A 1 10.41 4.58 16.53
N ASN A 2 11.47 3.78 16.76
CA ASN A 2 12.47 3.52 15.71
C ASN A 2 11.88 2.68 14.56
N VAL A 3 11.27 3.34 13.59
CA VAL A 3 10.69 2.70 12.41
C VAL A 3 11.82 2.27 11.49
N ARG A 4 11.98 0.96 11.29
CA ARG A 4 13.02 0.40 10.41
C ARG A 4 12.48 0.35 8.97
N PRO A 5 13.01 1.13 8.01
CA PRO A 5 12.50 1.15 6.63
C PRO A 5 12.51 -0.23 5.97
N ARG A 6 13.48 -1.08 6.33
CA ARG A 6 13.61 -2.45 5.82
C ARG A 6 12.37 -3.31 6.07
N LEU A 7 11.63 -3.07 7.15
CA LEU A 7 10.43 -3.85 7.45
C LEU A 7 9.36 -3.66 6.37
N PHE A 8 9.17 -2.42 5.90
CA PHE A 8 8.30 -2.13 4.77
C PHE A 8 8.83 -2.77 3.49
N GLY A 9 10.15 -2.77 3.28
CA GLY A 9 10.76 -3.47 2.16
C GLY A 9 10.39 -4.96 2.12
N TYR A 10 10.53 -5.66 3.26
CA TYR A 10 10.16 -7.07 3.36
C TYR A 10 8.66 -7.30 3.17
N LEU A 11 7.81 -6.46 3.78
CA LEU A 11 6.36 -6.50 3.58
C LEU A 11 5.99 -6.31 2.10
N GLY A 12 6.64 -5.35 1.43
CA GLY A 12 6.50 -5.11 0.00
C GLY A 12 6.91 -6.32 -0.83
N VAL A 13 8.02 -7.00 -0.50
CA VAL A 13 8.42 -8.23 -1.22
C VAL A 13 7.38 -9.33 -1.03
N VAL A 14 6.93 -9.57 0.21
CA VAL A 14 5.93 -10.61 0.51
C VAL A 14 4.64 -10.34 -0.26
N LEU A 15 4.13 -9.11 -0.20
CA LEU A 15 2.91 -8.72 -0.91
C LEU A 15 3.09 -8.81 -2.43
N LEU A 16 4.24 -8.37 -2.97
CA LEU A 16 4.50 -8.43 -4.41
C LEU A 16 4.52 -9.88 -4.90
N VAL A 17 5.15 -10.78 -4.15
CA VAL A 17 5.23 -12.20 -4.49
C VAL A 17 3.86 -12.87 -4.45
N THR A 18 2.92 -12.41 -3.62
CA THR A 18 1.56 -12.97 -3.57
C THR A 18 0.62 -12.35 -4.60
N THR A 19 0.67 -11.04 -4.84
CA THR A 19 -0.30 -10.36 -5.71
C THR A 19 0.10 -10.28 -7.17
N LEU A 20 1.40 -10.20 -7.47
CA LEU A 20 1.86 -10.10 -8.86
C LEU A 20 1.55 -11.36 -9.67
N PRO A 21 1.72 -12.59 -9.16
CA PRO A 21 1.29 -13.78 -9.89
C PRO A 21 -0.21 -13.80 -10.15
N ALA A 22 -1.03 -13.42 -9.17
CA ALA A 22 -2.48 -13.33 -9.35
C ALA A 22 -2.85 -12.36 -10.49
N LEU A 23 -2.16 -11.21 -10.56
CA LEU A 23 -2.32 -10.25 -11.66
C LEU A 23 -1.88 -10.82 -13.01
N VAL A 24 -0.71 -11.45 -13.08
CA VAL A 24 -0.13 -11.99 -14.32
C VAL A 24 -0.95 -13.15 -14.88
N PHE A 25 -1.51 -13.98 -14.00
CA PHE A 25 -2.29 -15.17 -14.36
C PHE A 25 -3.81 -14.97 -14.28
N ALA A 26 -4.27 -13.73 -14.09
CA ALA A 26 -5.68 -13.37 -13.95
C ALA A 26 -6.58 -13.91 -15.09
N GLY A 27 -6.03 -14.04 -16.30
CA GLY A 27 -6.77 -14.45 -17.49
C GLY A 27 -7.88 -13.46 -17.89
N ALA A 28 -8.56 -13.72 -19.00
CA ALA A 28 -9.60 -12.82 -19.53
C ALA A 28 -10.92 -12.83 -18.72
N GLY A 29 -11.07 -13.75 -17.76
CA GLY A 29 -12.30 -13.92 -16.96
C GLY A 29 -12.25 -13.31 -15.56
N ALA A 30 -11.18 -12.59 -15.21
CA ALA A 30 -11.06 -12.01 -13.88
C ALA A 30 -12.12 -10.93 -13.63
N ALA A 31 -12.76 -10.99 -12.47
CA ALA A 31 -13.66 -9.94 -12.01
C ALA A 31 -12.92 -8.60 -11.89
N LEU A 32 -13.60 -7.50 -12.22
CA LEU A 32 -13.00 -6.16 -12.18
C LEU A 32 -12.50 -5.79 -10.78
N GLY A 33 -13.21 -6.18 -9.72
CA GLY A 33 -12.78 -5.98 -8.33
C GLY A 33 -11.42 -6.62 -8.04
N ASN A 34 -11.25 -7.89 -8.44
CA ASN A 34 -9.97 -8.59 -8.31
C ASN A 34 -8.84 -7.92 -9.08
N LEU A 35 -9.10 -7.48 -10.32
CA LEU A 35 -8.09 -6.77 -11.12
C LEU A 35 -7.66 -5.47 -10.46
N VAL A 36 -8.61 -4.67 -9.96
CA VAL A 36 -8.34 -3.42 -9.25
C VAL A 36 -7.54 -3.68 -7.98
N GLU A 37 -7.91 -4.70 -7.21
CA GLU A 37 -7.17 -5.10 -6.02
C GLU A 37 -5.72 -5.46 -6.37
N TRP A 38 -5.54 -6.40 -7.30
CA TRP A 38 -4.21 -6.90 -7.64
C TRP A 38 -3.31 -5.83 -8.24
N VAL A 39 -3.85 -4.92 -9.07
CA VAL A 39 -3.08 -3.79 -9.61
C VAL A 39 -2.66 -2.85 -8.48
N LEU A 40 -3.61 -2.38 -7.66
CA LEU A 40 -3.30 -1.41 -6.60
C LEU A 40 -2.36 -2.00 -5.55
N THR A 41 -2.59 -3.24 -5.13
CA THR A 41 -1.72 -3.91 -4.15
C THR A 41 -0.34 -4.21 -4.74
N SER A 42 -0.22 -4.57 -6.02
CA SER A 42 1.10 -4.75 -6.65
C SER A 42 1.87 -3.44 -6.74
N LEU A 43 1.22 -2.33 -7.10
CA LEU A 43 1.84 -1.00 -7.09
C LEU A 43 2.22 -0.55 -5.68
N ALA A 44 1.37 -0.80 -4.68
CA ALA A 44 1.68 -0.54 -3.28
C ALA A 44 2.92 -1.31 -2.82
N SER A 45 3.00 -2.59 -3.21
CA SER A 45 4.13 -3.47 -2.91
C SER A 45 5.44 -2.95 -3.50
N VAL A 46 5.42 -2.49 -4.76
CA VAL A 46 6.56 -1.83 -5.38
C VAL A 46 6.97 -0.58 -4.61
N ALA A 47 6.02 0.26 -4.19
CA ALA A 47 6.31 1.46 -3.41
C ALA A 47 6.96 1.12 -2.06
N TYR A 48 6.52 0.06 -1.39
CA TYR A 48 7.13 -0.43 -0.16
C TYR A 48 8.55 -0.99 -0.37
N VAL A 49 8.79 -1.75 -1.44
CA VAL A 49 10.13 -2.23 -1.82
C VAL A 49 11.07 -1.05 -2.07
N VAL A 50 10.61 -0.07 -2.85
CA VAL A 50 11.36 1.16 -3.15
C VAL A 50 11.65 1.95 -1.88
N GLY A 51 10.67 2.09 -0.98
CA GLY A 51 10.88 2.80 0.29
C GLY A 51 11.81 2.03 1.26
N GLY A 52 11.75 0.71 1.25
CA GLY A 52 12.45 -0.11 2.25
C GLY A 52 13.91 -0.41 1.95
N PHE A 53 14.28 -0.54 0.67
CA PHE A 53 15.65 -0.85 0.24
C PHE A 53 16.38 0.37 -0.34
N GLY A 54 17.71 0.39 -0.27
CA GLY A 54 18.51 1.49 -0.84
C GLY A 54 18.45 1.45 -2.37
N ASN A 55 18.02 2.56 -2.99
CA ASN A 55 17.96 2.71 -4.44
C ASN A 55 17.87 4.21 -4.82
N PRO A 56 18.15 4.59 -6.07
CA PRO A 56 18.16 5.99 -6.48
C PRO A 56 16.83 6.73 -6.32
N ILE A 57 15.69 6.02 -6.38
CA ILE A 57 14.36 6.63 -6.21
C ILE A 57 14.15 6.98 -4.74
N ARG A 58 14.53 6.09 -3.82
CA ARG A 58 14.49 6.34 -2.38
C ARG A 58 15.31 7.56 -1.98
N GLU A 59 16.49 7.73 -2.56
CA GLU A 59 17.37 8.88 -2.27
C GLU A 59 16.73 10.21 -2.70
N ARG A 60 16.02 10.22 -3.84
CA ARG A 60 15.37 11.43 -4.37
C ARG A 60 14.07 11.79 -3.66
N VAL A 61 13.25 10.78 -3.38
CA VAL A 61 11.86 10.98 -2.91
C VAL A 61 11.77 10.89 -1.38
N GLY A 62 12.73 10.23 -0.73
CA GLY A 62 12.70 9.90 0.69
C GLY A 62 11.92 8.61 0.94
N TRP A 63 12.46 7.78 1.83
CA TRP A 63 11.87 6.48 2.16
C TRP A 63 10.43 6.58 2.66
N PHE A 64 10.14 7.61 3.48
CA PHE A 64 8.84 7.83 4.11
C PHE A 64 7.75 8.19 3.09
N ARG A 65 8.07 8.97 2.05
CA ARG A 65 7.11 9.30 0.99
C ARG A 65 6.78 8.09 0.11
N ALA A 66 7.79 7.26 -0.19
CA ALA A 66 7.57 6.02 -0.94
C ALA A 66 6.70 5.02 -0.15
N VAL A 67 6.98 4.83 1.14
CA VAL A 67 6.13 4.02 2.03
C VAL A 67 4.73 4.62 2.17
N GLY A 68 4.62 5.95 2.27
CA GLY A 68 3.34 6.64 2.32
C GLY A 68 2.49 6.42 1.07
N LEU A 69 3.11 6.45 -0.12
CA LEU A 69 2.43 6.09 -1.36
C LEU A 69 1.94 4.63 -1.34
N GLY A 70 2.75 3.71 -0.81
CA GLY A 70 2.34 2.31 -0.61
C GLY A 70 1.09 2.20 0.26
N ASN A 71 1.05 2.91 1.39
CA ASN A 71 -0.10 2.96 2.29
C ASN A 71 -1.35 3.54 1.60
N VAL A 72 -1.20 4.58 0.79
CA VAL A 72 -2.33 5.15 0.02
C VAL A 72 -2.88 4.14 -0.98
N LEU A 73 -2.02 3.51 -1.76
CA LEU A 73 -2.43 2.55 -2.79
C LEU A 73 -3.08 1.31 -2.18
N LEU A 74 -2.48 0.73 -1.14
CA LEU A 74 -3.04 -0.40 -0.41
C LEU A 74 -4.33 -0.02 0.32
N GLY A 75 -4.37 1.20 0.88
CA GLY A 75 -5.55 1.70 1.58
C GLY A 75 -6.72 1.96 0.64
N LEU A 76 -6.46 2.36 -0.61
CA LEU A 76 -7.48 2.53 -1.65
C LEU A 76 -7.94 1.20 -2.25
N SER A 77 -7.10 0.16 -2.28
CA SER A 77 -7.48 -1.14 -2.85
C SER A 77 -8.66 -1.75 -2.10
N LEU A 78 -8.68 -1.66 -0.76
CA LEU A 78 -9.74 -2.24 0.07
C LEU A 78 -11.14 -1.66 -0.20
N PRO A 79 -11.39 -0.33 -0.09
CA PRO A 79 -12.69 0.24 -0.39
C PRO A 79 -13.05 0.12 -1.88
N ALA A 80 -12.08 0.23 -2.80
CA ALA A 80 -12.35 0.09 -4.22
C ALA A 80 -12.89 -1.32 -4.54
N THR A 81 -12.22 -2.36 -4.07
CA THR A 81 -12.69 -3.75 -4.23
C THR A 81 -14.02 -3.98 -3.51
N ALA A 82 -14.18 -3.48 -2.28
CA ALA A 82 -15.42 -3.68 -1.53
C ALA A 82 -16.65 -3.04 -2.19
N ILE A 83 -16.45 -1.90 -2.88
CA ILE A 83 -17.51 -1.24 -3.67
C ILE A 83 -17.79 -2.03 -4.95
N LEU A 84 -16.75 -2.45 -5.67
CA LEU A 84 -16.88 -3.16 -6.95
C LEU A 84 -17.55 -4.54 -6.80
N ASP A 85 -17.24 -5.24 -5.71
CA ASP A 85 -17.80 -6.56 -5.42
C ASP A 85 -19.10 -6.49 -4.58
N GLY A 86 -19.58 -5.27 -4.26
CA GLY A 86 -20.79 -5.03 -3.47
C GLY A 86 -20.69 -5.44 -1.99
N SER A 87 -19.51 -5.89 -1.54
CA SER A 87 -19.28 -6.40 -0.19
C SER A 87 -19.24 -5.31 0.89
N VAL A 88 -19.21 -4.03 0.52
CA VAL A 88 -19.29 -2.89 1.45
C VAL A 88 -20.54 -2.90 2.33
N THR A 89 -21.61 -3.56 1.88
CA THR A 89 -22.86 -3.73 2.65
C THR A 89 -22.74 -4.76 3.76
N THR A 90 -21.73 -5.64 3.69
CA THR A 90 -21.43 -6.61 4.74
C THR A 90 -20.62 -5.94 5.86
N PRO A 91 -20.78 -6.37 7.12
CA PRO A 91 -19.99 -5.82 8.23
C PRO A 91 -18.47 -5.93 7.99
N PHE A 92 -18.02 -7.03 7.38
CA PHE A 92 -16.61 -7.25 7.09
C PHE A 92 -16.09 -6.32 5.99
N GLY A 93 -16.80 -6.23 4.86
CA GLY A 93 -16.40 -5.34 3.77
C GLY A 93 -16.46 -3.87 4.17
N PHE A 94 -17.42 -3.48 5.01
CA PHE A 94 -17.48 -2.13 5.59
C PHE A 94 -16.25 -1.83 6.46
N VAL A 95 -15.88 -2.74 7.37
CA VAL A 95 -14.70 -2.57 8.24
C VAL A 95 -13.41 -2.50 7.40
N LEU A 96 -13.26 -3.33 6.36
CA LEU A 96 -12.12 -3.26 5.46
C LEU A 96 -12.07 -1.93 4.69
N ALA A 97 -13.21 -1.44 4.19
CA ALA A 97 -13.28 -0.16 3.49
C ALA A 97 -12.85 1.00 4.41
N VAL A 98 -13.38 1.05 5.63
CA VAL A 98 -13.03 2.09 6.62
C VAL A 98 -11.58 1.96 7.08
N GLY A 99 -11.11 0.73 7.34
CA GLY A 99 -9.71 0.45 7.68
C GLY A 99 -8.75 0.88 6.56
N GLY A 100 -9.11 0.64 5.31
CA GLY A 100 -8.38 1.10 4.14
C GLY A 100 -8.28 2.62 4.08
N LEU A 101 -9.37 3.35 4.31
CA LEU A 101 -9.34 4.82 4.40
C LEU A 101 -8.44 5.32 5.54
N GLY A 102 -8.39 4.61 6.67
CA GLY A 102 -7.43 4.88 7.74
C GLY A 102 -5.98 4.75 7.25
N LEU A 103 -5.68 3.71 6.49
CA LEU A 103 -4.36 3.52 5.89
C LEU A 103 -4.02 4.62 4.88
N VAL A 104 -5.00 5.08 4.09
CA VAL A 104 -4.85 6.25 3.21
C VAL A 104 -4.47 7.50 4.00
N ALA A 105 -5.16 7.76 5.11
CA ALA A 105 -4.86 8.93 5.96
C ALA A 105 -3.43 8.88 6.51
N ILE A 106 -2.97 7.72 6.97
CA ILE A 106 -1.59 7.50 7.42
C ILE A 106 -0.61 7.71 6.27
N GLY A 107 -0.90 7.16 5.09
CA GLY A 107 -0.06 7.31 3.90
C GLY A 107 0.09 8.78 3.46
N VAL A 108 -1.01 9.53 3.47
CA VAL A 108 -1.01 10.97 3.15
C VAL A 108 -0.20 11.76 4.17
N ASP A 109 -0.29 11.44 5.47
CA ASP A 109 0.55 12.09 6.49
C ASP A 109 2.04 11.79 6.24
N TYR A 110 2.40 10.54 5.95
CA TYR A 110 3.77 10.16 5.60
C TYR A 110 4.28 10.96 4.39
N ILE A 111 3.49 11.08 3.32
CA ILE A 111 3.87 11.87 2.13
C ILE A 111 4.10 13.35 2.50
N ARG A 112 3.29 13.88 3.42
CA ARG A 112 3.36 15.27 3.92
C ARG A 112 4.42 15.51 5.00
N GLY A 113 5.21 14.49 5.35
CA GLY A 113 6.33 14.61 6.29
C GLY A 113 6.02 14.19 7.73
N GLY A 114 4.94 13.42 7.96
CA GLY A 114 4.72 12.73 9.24
C GLY A 114 4.40 13.64 10.42
N LYS A 115 3.46 14.58 10.25
CA LYS A 115 3.11 15.54 11.32
C LYS A 115 2.31 14.89 12.46
N TRP A 116 1.51 13.88 12.13
CA TRP A 116 0.60 13.23 13.08
C TRP A 116 1.11 11.86 13.53
N THR A 117 1.75 11.16 12.61
CA THR A 117 2.45 9.91 12.86
C THR A 117 3.94 10.24 12.88
N SER A 118 4.52 10.39 14.07
CA SER A 118 5.92 10.80 14.25
C SER A 118 6.85 9.93 13.39
N VAL A 119 7.35 10.50 12.29
CA VAL A 119 8.40 9.89 11.47
C VAL A 119 9.70 10.53 11.94
N ASP A 120 10.53 9.76 12.65
CA ASP A 120 11.87 10.20 13.04
C ASP A 120 12.67 10.39 11.73
N THR A 121 12.75 11.63 11.22
CA THR A 121 13.50 11.97 10.00
C THR A 121 15.01 12.06 10.25
N GLU A 122 15.45 11.92 11.51
CA GLU A 122 16.85 11.98 11.93
C GLU A 122 17.48 10.58 12.04
N ALA A 123 17.91 10.05 10.90
CA ALA A 123 19.04 9.12 10.79
C ALA A 123 19.41 9.00 9.30
N ALA A 124 19.83 10.12 8.72
CA ALA A 124 20.58 10.16 7.47
C ALA A 124 22.05 10.43 7.82
#